data_AF-A0A2M8ECG0-F1
#
_entry.id   AF-A0A2M8ECG0-F1
#
_cell.length_a   1.000
_cell.length_b   1.000
_cell.length_c   1.000
_cell.angle_alpha   90.00
_cell.angle_beta   90.00
_cell.angle_gamma   90.00
#
_symmetry.space_group_name_H-M   'P 1'
#
loop_
_entity.id
_entity.type
_entity.pdbx_description
1 polymer ?
#
loop_
_entity_poly.entity_id
_entity_poly.type
_entity_poly.pdbx_seq_one_letter_code
_entity_poly.pdbx_strand_id
1 'polypeptide(L)' 'GLCRGCLRTLDEITAWGNADDAFKRQVWQAIAERVAPRLAACADDVFGSHRELKS' A
#
# COMPACT_ATOMS: atom_id res chain seq x y z
N GLY A 1 2.37 -11.47 -8.87
CA GLY A 1 1.31 -10.48 -8.58
C GLY A 1 1.27 -10.16 -7.09
N LEU A 2 0.57 -9.10 -6.67
CA LEU A 2 0.43 -8.71 -5.26
C LEU A 2 -0.84 -9.27 -4.62
N CYS A 3 -0.77 -9.58 -3.32
CA CYS A 3 -1.94 -9.88 -2.51
C CYS A 3 -2.85 -8.64 -2.41
N ARG A 4 -4.14 -8.82 -2.67
CA ARG A 4 -5.12 -7.71 -2.70
C ARG A 4 -5.34 -7.06 -1.33
N GLY A 5 -5.16 -7.81 -0.24
CA GLY A 5 -5.29 -7.29 1.11
C GLY A 5 -3.97 -6.71 1.64
N CYS A 6 -2.91 -7.51 1.63
CA CYS A 6 -1.66 -7.17 2.31
C CYS A 6 -0.65 -6.41 1.44
N LEU A 7 -0.89 -6.33 0.13
CA LEU A 7 0.00 -5.71 -0.86
C LEU A 7 1.44 -6.27 -0.86
N ARG A 8 1.60 -7.51 -0.40
CA ARG A 8 2.85 -8.28 -0.47
C ARG A 8 2.89 -9.18 -1.70
N THR A 9 4.08 -9.55 -2.15
CA THR A 9 4.27 -10.63 -3.12
C THR A 9 4.07 -11.99 -2.45
N LEU A 10 3.94 -13.05 -3.26
CA LEU A 10 3.85 -14.41 -2.72
C LEU A 10 5.15 -14.80 -2.00
N ASP A 11 6.30 -14.42 -2.54
CA ASP A 11 7.62 -14.67 -1.94
C ASP A 11 7.79 -13.98 -0.58
N GLU A 12 7.34 -12.74 -0.46
CA GLU A 12 7.34 -12.01 0.82
C GLU A 12 6.44 -12.69 1.87
N ILE A 13 5.36 -13.35 1.44
CA ILE A 13 4.44 -14.08 2.32
C ILE A 13 5.03 -15.42 2.75
N THR A 14 5.61 -16.19 1.81
CA THR A 14 6.19 -17.52 2.10
C THR A 14 7.45 -17.40 2.97
N ALA A 15 8.27 -16.37 2.77
CA ALA A 15 9.50 -16.15 3.54
C ALA A 15 9.26 -15.59 4.95
N TRP A 16 8.06 -15.04 5.23
CA TRP A 16 7.80 -14.19 6.41
C TRP A 16 8.15 -14.84 7.76
N GLY A 17 7.84 -16.13 7.93
CA GLY A 17 8.06 -16.84 9.20
C GLY A 17 9.53 -16.98 9.57
N ASN A 18 10.41 -17.06 8.56
CA ASN A 18 11.86 -17.23 8.74
C ASN A 18 12.66 -15.94 8.47
N ALA A 19 11.98 -14.86 8.12
CA ALA A 19 12.62 -13.59 7.78
C ALA A 19 13.24 -12.92 9.01
N ASP A 20 14.42 -12.34 8.80
CA ASP A 20 15.06 -11.46 9.77
C ASP A 20 14.39 -10.07 9.81
N ASP A 21 14.77 -9.26 10.80
CA ASP A 21 14.16 -7.95 10.96
C ASP A 21 14.55 -6.98 9.84
N ALA A 22 15.70 -7.18 9.20
CA ALA A 22 16.13 -6.36 8.07
C ALA A 22 15.18 -6.56 6.88
N PHE A 23 14.90 -7.82 6.53
CA PHE A 23 13.93 -8.17 5.51
C PHE A 23 12.53 -7.64 5.86
N LYS A 24 12.06 -7.85 7.10
CA LYS A 24 10.73 -7.36 7.52
C LYS A 24 10.61 -5.84 7.37
N ARG A 25 11.65 -5.08 7.74
CA ARG A 25 11.70 -3.63 7.53
C ARG A 25 11.65 -3.25 6.06
N GLN A 26 12.40 -3.94 5.20
CA GLN A 26 12.35 -3.69 3.75
C GLN A 26 10.95 -3.93 3.18
N VAL A 27 10.31 -5.04 3.56
CA VAL A 27 8.94 -5.35 3.13
C VAL A 27 7.96 -4.28 3.60
N TRP A 28 8.11 -3.76 4.82
CA TRP A 28 7.27 -2.65 5.30
C TRP A 28 7.44 -1.35 4.52
N GLN A 29 8.68 -0.99 4.17
CA GLN A 29 8.93 0.19 3.32
C GLN A 29 8.27 0.01 1.95
N ALA A 30 8.44 -1.17 1.33
CA ALA A 30 7.81 -1.47 0.05
C ALA A 30 6.27 -1.46 0.12
N ILE A 31 5.67 -1.92 1.23
CA ILE A 31 4.22 -1.81 1.45
C ILE A 31 3.80 -0.34 1.53
N ALA A 32 4.53 0.50 2.27
CA ALA A 32 4.21 1.92 2.40
C ALA A 32 4.21 2.63 1.03
N GLU A 33 5.21 2.34 0.18
CA GLU A 33 5.29 2.84 -1.18
C GLU A 33 4.10 2.39 -2.05
N ARG A 34 3.68 1.13 -1.92
CA ARG A 34 2.52 0.57 -2.66
C ARG A 34 1.18 1.14 -2.17
N VAL A 35 1.08 1.44 -0.87
CA VAL A 35 -0.13 1.97 -0.22
C VAL A 35 -0.33 3.45 -0.55
N ALA A 36 0.74 4.25 -0.59
CA ALA A 36 0.68 5.69 -0.83
C ALA A 36 -0.21 6.12 -2.01
N PRO A 37 -0.02 5.61 -3.24
CA PRO A 37 -0.88 5.99 -4.37
C PRO A 37 -2.33 5.53 -4.21
N ARG A 38 -2.57 4.44 -3.48
CA ARG A 38 -3.92 3.90 -3.24
C ARG A 38 -4.70 4.70 -2.20
N LEU A 39 -3.99 5.24 -1.20
CA LEU A 39 -4.57 6.19 -0.25
C LEU A 39 -4.80 7.56 -0.89
N ALA A 40 -3.91 8.02 -1.77
CA ALA A 40 -4.11 9.26 -2.53
C ALA A 40 -5.38 9.17 -3.39
N ALA A 41 -5.53 8.10 -4.16
CA ALA A 41 -6.74 7.88 -4.96
C ALA A 41 -8.02 7.86 -4.10
N CYS A 42 -8.01 7.14 -2.97
CA CYS A 42 -9.10 7.14 -2.00
C CYS A 42 -9.40 8.55 -1.45
N ALA A 43 -8.37 9.33 -1.12
CA ALA A 43 -8.55 10.68 -0.59
C ALA A 43 -9.17 11.62 -1.64
N ASP A 44 -8.79 11.48 -2.91
CA ASP A 44 -9.40 12.23 -4.01
C ASP A 44 -10.89 11.86 -4.18
N ASP A 45 -11.26 10.59 -4.06
CA ASP A 45 -12.67 10.16 -4.13
C ASP A 45 -13.51 10.69 -2.95
N VAL A 46 -12.95 10.68 -1.73
CA VAL A 46 -13.67 11.06 -0.50
C VAL A 46 -13.77 12.58 -0.32
N PHE A 47 -12.75 13.33 -0.73
CA PHE A 47 -12.66 14.78 -0.50
C PHE A 47 -12.75 15.64 -1.78
N GLY A 48 -12.62 15.03 -2.97
CA GLY A 48 -12.61 15.73 -4.26
C GLY A 48 -13.98 16.11 -4.80
N SER A 49 -15.06 15.43 -4.37
CA SER A 49 -16.43 15.67 -4.88
C SER A 49 -17.01 17.06 -4.52
N HIS A 50 -16.33 17.87 -3.71
CA HIS A 50 -16.79 19.22 -3.31
C HIS A 50 -16.07 20.38 -4.02
N ARG A 51 -15.08 20.13 -4.90
CA ARG A 51 -14.25 21.20 -5.50
C ARG A 51 -14.81 21.80 -6.79
N GLU A 52 -15.85 21.22 -7.41
CA GLU A 52 -16.37 21.64 -8.72
C GLU A 52 -17.53 22.69 -8.68
N LEU A 53 -17.99 23.12 -7.50
CA LEU A 53 -19.19 23.97 -7.34
C LEU A 53 -18.93 25.49 -7.17
N LYS A 54 -17.84 26.04 -7.72
CA LYS A 54 -17.65 27.50 -7.78
C LYS A 54 -17.32 27.95 -9.21
N SER A 55 -18.38 28.24 -9.96
CA SER A 55 -18.37 29.07 -11.18
C SER A 55 -18.74 30.51 -10.84
#